data_AF-A0A0U2NAH6-F1
#
_entry.id   AF-A0A0U2NAH6-F1
#
_cell.length_a   1.000
_cell.length_b   1.000
_cell.length_c   1.000
_cell.angle_alpha   90.00
_cell.angle_beta   90.00
_cell.angle_gamma   90.00
#
_symmetry.space_group_name_H-M   'P 1'
#
loop_
_entity.id
_entity.type
_entity.pdbx_description
1 polymer ?
#
loop_
_entity_poly.entity_id
_entity_poly.type
_entity_poly.pdbx_seq_one_letter_code
_entity_poly.pdbx_strand_id
1 'polypeptide(L)'
;MLENLLFSIIIYQATSISEALSNLATEIINAIPSIILFVIIVIIGYIVADIVASIVGRVLRSLVSSSTIHISANLVSGTVKALIIIISLAIAFSILNLGPANTYISAIATYLPYLAGAILLLTLGITLINILLDYISAQIKVDDPFAASIFSVLRLGLYAVIITVAATLAIFQWIPFISAYLFYDILIGFLVLLFSFVIIDKAMENISKSDPNATYITTYGRFILYAIFILVAVAIIIQPFSNVTSIIQILAWGLAIGFGILLIPLIYAMAKKLASEFK
;
A
#
# COMPACT_ATOMS: atom_id res chain seq x y z
N MET A 1 -63.47 -16.11 -23.03
CA MET A 1 -62.97 -15.21 -21.96
C MET A 1 -61.48 -15.41 -21.69
N LEU A 2 -61.00 -16.65 -21.53
CA LEU A 2 -59.56 -16.94 -21.32
C LEU A 2 -58.67 -16.59 -22.54
N GLU A 3 -59.14 -16.84 -23.76
CA GLU A 3 -58.38 -16.53 -24.99
C GLU A 3 -58.18 -15.02 -25.21
N ASN A 4 -59.19 -14.19 -24.90
CA ASN A 4 -59.07 -12.73 -25.00
C ASN A 4 -58.07 -12.17 -23.97
N LEU A 5 -57.97 -12.78 -22.78
CA LEU A 5 -56.97 -12.41 -21.78
C LEU A 5 -55.55 -12.76 -22.26
N LEU A 6 -55.35 -13.98 -22.79
CA LEU A 6 -54.05 -14.38 -23.34
C LEU A 6 -53.62 -13.49 -24.51
N PHE A 7 -54.54 -13.15 -25.41
CA PHE A 7 -54.26 -12.26 -26.53
C PHE A 7 -53.88 -10.85 -26.07
N SER A 8 -54.57 -10.30 -25.06
CA SER A 8 -54.23 -8.98 -24.49
C SER A 8 -52.85 -8.96 -23.81
N ILE A 9 -52.47 -10.04 -23.13
CA ILE A 9 -51.15 -10.17 -22.48
C ILE A 9 -50.04 -10.24 -23.53
N ILE A 10 -50.23 -10.99 -24.62
CA ILE A 10 -49.26 -11.11 -25.71
C ILE A 10 -49.06 -9.76 -26.40
N ILE A 11 -50.16 -9.05 -26.71
CA ILE A 11 -50.06 -7.71 -27.32
C ILE A 11 -49.37 -6.73 -26.36
N TYR A 12 -49.72 -6.71 -25.08
CA TYR A 12 -49.08 -5.83 -24.10
C TYR A 12 -47.56 -6.09 -23.99
N GLN A 13 -47.13 -7.35 -23.95
CA GLN A 13 -45.71 -7.70 -23.91
C GLN A 13 -44.99 -7.38 -25.24
N ALA A 14 -45.64 -7.58 -26.38
CA ALA A 14 -45.07 -7.21 -27.68
C ALA A 14 -44.88 -5.69 -27.80
N THR A 15 -45.86 -4.90 -27.34
CA THR A 15 -45.77 -3.44 -27.32
C THR A 15 -44.67 -2.96 -26.38
N SER A 16 -44.54 -3.54 -25.18
CA SER A 16 -43.49 -3.14 -24.24
C SER A 16 -42.07 -3.48 -24.72
N ILE A 17 -41.88 -4.61 -25.42
CA ILE A 17 -40.60 -4.95 -26.07
C ILE A 17 -40.30 -3.98 -27.21
N SER A 18 -41.29 -3.67 -28.05
CA SER A 18 -41.14 -2.72 -29.15
C SER A 18 -40.77 -1.32 -28.64
N GLU A 19 -41.42 -0.86 -27.57
CA GLU A 19 -41.08 0.41 -26.90
C GLU A 19 -39.67 0.38 -26.32
N ALA A 20 -39.27 -0.69 -25.63
CA ALA A 20 -37.91 -0.83 -25.10
C ALA A 20 -36.85 -0.77 -26.21
N LEU A 21 -37.07 -1.45 -27.34
CA LEU A 21 -36.16 -1.43 -28.49
C LEU A 21 -36.11 -0.04 -29.15
N SER A 22 -37.26 0.63 -29.29
CA SER A 22 -37.31 2.01 -29.81
C SER A 22 -36.58 2.99 -28.91
N ASN A 23 -36.70 2.82 -27.59
CA ASN A 23 -36.00 3.64 -26.60
C ASN A 23 -34.49 3.39 -26.67
N LEU A 24 -34.03 2.14 -26.75
CA LEU A 24 -32.61 1.81 -26.93
C LEU A 24 -32.04 2.39 -28.23
N ALA A 25 -32.78 2.30 -29.34
CA ALA A 25 -32.36 2.87 -30.62
C ALA A 25 -32.19 4.40 -30.51
N THR A 26 -33.14 5.06 -29.85
CA THR A 26 -33.10 6.51 -29.62
C THR A 26 -31.92 6.90 -28.73
N GLU A 27 -31.64 6.14 -27.66
CA GLU A 27 -30.49 6.37 -26.78
C GLU A 27 -29.15 6.23 -27.52
N ILE A 28 -29.00 5.20 -28.36
CA ILE A 28 -27.77 5.00 -29.16
C ILE A 28 -27.56 6.17 -30.12
N ILE A 29 -28.61 6.60 -30.82
CA ILE A 29 -28.53 7.74 -31.74
C ILE A 29 -28.12 9.02 -30.99
N ASN A 30 -28.72 9.26 -29.82
CA ASN A 30 -28.41 10.42 -28.99
C ASN A 30 -27.00 10.36 -28.37
N ALA A 31 -26.41 9.17 -28.24
CA ALA A 31 -25.04 9.01 -27.75
C ALA A 31 -23.97 9.39 -28.79
N ILE A 32 -24.27 9.32 -30.10
CA ILE A 32 -23.30 9.55 -31.19
C ILE A 32 -22.51 10.86 -31.03
N PRO A 33 -23.14 12.03 -30.78
CA PRO A 33 -22.41 13.27 -30.60
C PRO A 33 -21.40 13.22 -29.45
N SER A 34 -21.78 12.59 -28.33
CA SER A 34 -20.91 12.45 -27.16
C SER A 34 -19.73 11.50 -27.40
N ILE A 35 -19.94 10.45 -28.21
CA ILE A 35 -18.87 9.51 -28.61
C ILE A 35 -17.85 10.22 -29.50
N ILE A 36 -18.30 11.05 -30.44
CA ILE A 36 -17.38 11.84 -31.29
C ILE A 36 -16.54 12.78 -30.40
N LEU A 37 -17.17 13.47 -29.46
CA LEU A 37 -16.46 14.36 -28.55
C LEU A 37 -15.47 13.60 -27.64
N PHE A 38 -15.85 12.43 -27.14
CA PHE A 38 -14.96 11.53 -26.39
C PHE A 38 -13.68 11.21 -27.19
N VAL A 39 -13.82 10.81 -28.45
CA VAL A 39 -12.68 10.47 -29.31
C VAL A 39 -11.77 11.68 -29.51
N ILE A 40 -12.35 12.86 -29.77
CA ILE A 40 -11.58 14.10 -29.95
C ILE A 40 -10.77 14.43 -28.68
N ILE A 41 -11.40 14.36 -27.49
CA ILE A 41 -10.72 14.66 -26.22
C ILE A 41 -9.57 13.67 -25.99
N VAL A 42 -9.78 12.37 -26.21
CA VAL A 42 -8.73 11.35 -26.03
C VAL A 42 -7.55 11.60 -26.97
N ILE A 43 -7.81 11.94 -28.24
CA ILE A 43 -6.75 12.26 -29.21
C ILE A 43 -5.95 13.49 -28.76
N ILE A 44 -6.64 14.57 -28.40
CA ILE A 44 -5.98 15.80 -27.94
C ILE A 44 -5.16 15.53 -26.67
N GLY A 45 -5.74 14.83 -25.70
CA GLY A 45 -5.06 14.48 -24.45
C GLY A 45 -3.81 13.66 -24.66
N TYR A 46 -3.84 12.68 -25.58
CA TYR A 46 -2.66 11.91 -25.93
C TYR A 46 -1.54 12.79 -26.54
N ILE A 47 -1.90 13.68 -27.46
CA ILE A 47 -0.94 14.62 -28.08
C ILE A 47 -0.32 15.53 -27.02
N VAL A 48 -1.15 16.13 -26.16
CA VAL A 48 -0.68 17.00 -25.07
C VAL A 48 0.22 16.21 -24.11
N ALA A 49 -0.16 14.99 -23.75
CA ALA A 49 0.63 14.13 -22.87
C ALA A 49 2.02 13.86 -23.45
N ASP A 50 2.11 13.56 -24.75
CA ASP A 50 3.39 13.28 -25.40
C ASP A 50 4.31 14.51 -25.44
N ILE A 51 3.76 15.68 -25.76
CA ILE A 51 4.50 16.94 -25.78
C ILE A 51 5.00 17.28 -24.38
N VAL A 52 4.12 17.30 -23.39
CA VAL A 52 4.47 17.68 -22.01
C VAL A 52 5.48 16.70 -21.42
N ALA A 53 5.28 15.39 -21.58
CA ALA A 53 6.21 14.38 -21.09
C ALA A 53 7.59 14.51 -21.75
N SER A 54 7.64 14.81 -23.05
CA SER A 54 8.90 15.04 -23.76
C SER A 54 9.65 16.25 -23.21
N ILE A 55 8.94 17.35 -22.93
CA ILE A 55 9.52 18.55 -22.33
C ILE A 55 10.05 18.24 -20.93
N VAL A 56 9.24 17.61 -20.07
CA VAL A 56 9.64 17.21 -18.71
C VAL A 56 10.88 16.32 -18.75
N GLY A 57 10.91 15.32 -19.64
CA GLY A 57 12.05 14.43 -19.78
C GLY A 57 13.33 15.16 -20.21
N ARG A 58 13.23 16.14 -21.12
CA ARG A 58 14.38 16.96 -21.55
C ARG A 58 14.90 17.85 -20.41
N VAL A 59 14.00 18.56 -19.73
CA VAL A 59 14.35 19.42 -18.60
C VAL A 59 15.00 18.60 -17.48
N LEU A 60 14.40 17.47 -17.12
CA LEU A 60 14.89 16.65 -16.03
C LEU A 60 16.23 16.01 -16.35
N ARG A 61 16.47 15.55 -17.59
CA ARG A 61 17.80 15.09 -18.01
C ARG A 61 18.84 16.20 -17.84
N SER A 62 18.53 17.42 -18.28
CA SER A 62 19.44 18.55 -18.12
C SER A 62 19.79 18.88 -16.67
N LEU A 63 18.85 18.69 -15.74
CA LEU A 63 19.05 18.97 -14.31
C LEU A 63 19.78 17.83 -13.59
N VAL A 64 19.50 16.59 -13.96
CA VAL A 64 20.03 15.40 -13.26
C VAL A 64 21.41 14.99 -13.76
N SER A 65 21.78 15.37 -14.99
CA SER A 65 23.11 15.08 -15.59
C SER A 65 24.31 15.52 -14.75
N SER A 66 24.15 16.44 -13.80
CA SER A 66 25.22 16.93 -12.91
C SER A 66 25.11 16.47 -11.46
N SER A 67 24.15 15.62 -11.12
CA SER A 67 23.88 15.20 -9.73
C SER A 67 24.13 13.71 -9.51
N THR A 68 24.63 13.34 -8.32
CA THR A 68 24.78 11.95 -7.83
C THR A 68 23.42 11.25 -7.60
N ILE A 69 22.31 11.93 -7.90
CA ILE A 69 20.96 11.48 -7.60
C ILE A 69 20.45 10.66 -8.78
N HIS A 70 20.20 9.37 -8.56
CA HIS A 70 19.67 8.44 -9.56
C HIS A 70 18.16 8.65 -9.79
N ILE A 71 17.76 9.81 -10.33
CA ILE A 71 16.40 10.01 -10.83
C ILE A 71 16.33 9.54 -12.27
N SER A 72 15.51 8.53 -12.54
CA SER A 72 15.25 8.11 -13.91
C SER A 72 14.34 9.13 -14.59
N ALA A 73 14.93 10.04 -15.37
CA ALA A 73 14.18 11.07 -16.08
C ALA A 73 13.05 10.49 -16.96
N ASN A 74 13.29 9.29 -17.50
CA ASN A 74 12.31 8.53 -18.27
C ASN A 74 11.12 8.06 -17.42
N LEU A 75 11.34 7.64 -16.17
CA LEU A 75 10.28 7.24 -15.25
C LEU A 75 9.39 8.45 -14.93
N VAL A 76 9.99 9.59 -14.55
CA VAL A 76 9.24 10.81 -14.25
C VAL A 76 8.47 11.30 -15.47
N SER A 77 9.09 11.38 -16.66
CA SER A 77 8.39 11.76 -17.87
C SER A 77 7.29 10.77 -18.25
N GLY A 78 7.51 9.47 -18.03
CA GLY A 78 6.52 8.42 -18.27
C GLY A 78 5.32 8.54 -17.34
N THR A 79 5.56 8.79 -16.05
CA THR A 79 4.52 9.07 -15.05
C THR A 79 3.70 10.30 -15.45
N VAL A 80 4.36 11.39 -15.85
CA VAL A 80 3.66 12.61 -16.29
C VAL A 80 2.80 12.32 -17.53
N LYS A 81 3.32 11.56 -18.51
CA LYS A 81 2.54 11.14 -19.67
C LYS A 81 1.30 10.36 -19.26
N ALA A 82 1.48 9.34 -18.41
CA ALA A 82 0.40 8.51 -17.92
C ALA A 82 -0.66 9.33 -17.17
N LEU A 83 -0.24 10.26 -16.32
CA LEU A 83 -1.14 11.13 -15.55
C LEU A 83 -2.00 12.00 -16.48
N ILE A 84 -1.41 12.63 -17.48
CA ILE A 84 -2.16 13.48 -18.43
C ILE A 84 -3.16 12.62 -19.23
N ILE A 85 -2.75 11.43 -19.69
CA ILE A 85 -3.64 10.50 -20.40
C ILE A 85 -4.81 10.08 -19.51
N ILE A 86 -4.55 9.70 -18.27
CA ILE A 86 -5.59 9.24 -17.34
C ILE A 86 -6.57 10.38 -17.02
N ILE A 87 -6.09 11.60 -16.80
CA ILE A 87 -6.94 12.77 -16.57
C ILE A 87 -7.76 13.10 -17.83
N SER A 88 -7.15 13.05 -19.01
CA SER A 88 -7.86 13.25 -20.26
C SER A 88 -8.96 12.21 -20.46
N LEU A 89 -8.69 10.96 -20.10
CA LEU A 89 -9.65 9.87 -20.18
C LEU A 89 -10.79 10.06 -19.16
N ALA A 90 -10.48 10.54 -17.96
CA ALA A 90 -11.49 10.91 -16.96
C ALA A 90 -12.45 11.97 -17.50
N ILE A 91 -11.91 13.05 -18.09
CA ILE A 91 -12.69 14.11 -18.70
C ILE A 91 -13.52 13.55 -19.87
N ALA A 92 -12.91 12.75 -20.74
CA ALA A 92 -13.61 12.14 -21.88
C ALA A 92 -14.76 11.24 -21.41
N PHE A 93 -14.58 10.42 -20.39
CA PHE A 93 -15.69 9.62 -19.86
C PHE A 93 -16.78 10.47 -19.21
N SER A 94 -16.44 11.57 -18.55
CA SER A 94 -17.42 12.43 -17.88
C SER A 94 -18.44 13.08 -18.83
N ILE A 95 -18.08 13.25 -20.11
CA ILE A 95 -18.94 13.84 -21.14
C ILE A 95 -19.75 12.80 -21.94
N LEU A 96 -19.44 11.51 -21.77
CA LEU A 96 -20.04 10.45 -22.56
C LEU A 96 -21.45 10.17 -22.05
N ASN A 97 -22.46 10.26 -22.92
CA ASN A 97 -23.86 10.07 -22.54
C ASN A 97 -24.39 8.76 -23.12
N LEU A 98 -24.42 7.71 -22.29
CA LEU A 98 -24.87 6.36 -22.68
C LEU A 98 -26.19 5.95 -22.00
N GLY A 99 -27.08 6.91 -21.69
CA GLY A 99 -28.36 6.62 -21.04
C GLY A 99 -28.17 5.93 -19.68
N PRO A 100 -28.81 4.78 -19.41
CA PRO A 100 -28.70 4.05 -18.14
C PRO A 100 -27.25 3.67 -17.76
N ALA A 101 -26.36 3.49 -18.73
CA ALA A 101 -24.97 3.14 -18.48
C ALA A 101 -24.12 4.33 -17.96
N ASN A 102 -24.65 5.56 -18.00
CA ASN A 102 -23.94 6.77 -17.57
C ASN A 102 -23.48 6.71 -16.11
N THR A 103 -24.22 6.00 -15.25
CA THR A 103 -23.83 5.79 -13.84
C THR A 103 -22.48 5.09 -13.70
N TYR A 104 -22.25 4.04 -14.50
CA TYR A 104 -20.99 3.29 -14.46
C TYR A 104 -19.84 4.06 -15.11
N ILE A 105 -20.11 4.74 -16.22
CA ILE A 105 -19.12 5.57 -16.90
C ILE A 105 -18.69 6.75 -16.02
N SER A 106 -19.63 7.39 -15.33
CA SER A 106 -19.35 8.47 -14.37
C SER A 106 -18.52 7.97 -13.18
N ALA A 107 -18.79 6.76 -12.68
CA ALA A 107 -17.97 6.13 -11.65
C ALA A 107 -16.52 5.91 -12.14
N ILE A 108 -16.33 5.42 -13.37
CA ILE A 108 -15.01 5.26 -13.99
C ILE A 108 -14.32 6.63 -14.16
N ALA A 109 -15.04 7.63 -14.67
CA ALA A 109 -14.52 8.99 -14.84
C ALA A 109 -14.03 9.58 -13.52
N THR A 110 -14.78 9.36 -12.44
CA THR A 110 -14.44 9.85 -11.11
C THR A 110 -13.29 9.04 -10.51
N TYR A 111 -13.15 7.76 -10.82
CA TYR A 111 -12.07 6.88 -10.35
C TYR A 111 -10.69 7.25 -10.92
N LEU A 112 -10.63 7.51 -12.22
CA LEU A 112 -9.37 7.68 -12.95
C LEU A 112 -8.41 8.73 -12.33
N PRO A 113 -8.84 9.92 -11.90
CA PRO A 113 -7.97 10.89 -11.23
C PRO A 113 -7.31 10.37 -9.94
N TYR A 114 -8.02 9.57 -9.14
CA TYR A 114 -7.45 8.96 -7.93
C TYR A 114 -6.41 7.90 -8.26
N LEU A 115 -6.65 7.11 -9.32
CA LEU A 115 -5.67 6.17 -9.84
C LEU A 115 -4.41 6.91 -10.34
N ALA A 116 -4.57 8.01 -11.08
CA ALA A 116 -3.44 8.84 -11.50
C ALA A 116 -2.65 9.38 -10.29
N GLY A 117 -3.35 9.86 -9.26
CA GLY A 117 -2.74 10.31 -8.01
C GLY A 117 -1.96 9.21 -7.31
N ALA A 118 -2.49 7.99 -7.23
CA ALA A 118 -1.80 6.85 -6.65
C ALA A 118 -0.53 6.46 -7.45
N ILE A 119 -0.60 6.42 -8.79
CA ILE A 119 0.57 6.14 -9.64
C ILE A 119 1.65 7.22 -9.45
N LEU A 120 1.24 8.49 -9.36
CA LEU A 120 2.16 9.59 -9.08
C LEU A 120 2.82 9.42 -7.71
N LEU A 121 2.05 9.11 -6.67
CA LEU A 121 2.59 8.89 -5.33
C LEU A 121 3.57 7.71 -5.29
N LEU A 122 3.23 6.59 -5.93
CA LEU A 122 4.13 5.43 -5.98
C LEU A 122 5.42 5.74 -6.74
N THR A 123 5.35 6.45 -7.86
CA THR A 123 6.55 6.72 -8.65
C THR A 123 7.37 7.87 -8.09
N LEU A 124 6.77 9.04 -7.88
CA LEU A 124 7.47 10.23 -7.38
C LEU A 124 7.69 10.19 -5.88
N GLY A 125 6.73 9.69 -5.10
CA GLY A 125 6.85 9.61 -3.64
C GLY A 125 7.96 8.65 -3.20
N ILE A 126 8.05 7.45 -3.81
CA ILE A 126 9.16 6.52 -3.56
C ILE A 126 10.49 7.12 -4.00
N THR A 127 10.53 7.77 -5.17
CA THR A 127 11.73 8.47 -5.64
C THR A 127 12.18 9.53 -4.65
N LEU A 128 11.26 10.36 -4.15
CA LEU A 128 11.56 11.42 -3.18
C LEU A 128 12.10 10.86 -1.86
N ILE A 129 11.55 9.73 -1.38
CA ILE A 129 12.06 9.03 -0.19
C ILE A 129 13.52 8.61 -0.39
N ASN A 130 13.86 8.03 -1.54
CA ASN A 130 15.24 7.63 -1.83
C ASN A 130 16.17 8.83 -1.80
N ILE A 131 15.83 9.90 -2.51
CA ILE A 131 16.62 11.13 -2.54
C ILE A 131 16.86 11.66 -1.12
N LEU A 132 15.79 11.74 -0.32
CA LEU A 132 15.86 12.25 1.04
C LEU A 132 16.77 11.38 1.92
N LEU A 133 16.60 10.07 1.89
CA LEU A 133 17.38 9.17 2.75
C LEU A 133 18.82 9.03 2.29
N ASP A 134 19.08 9.04 0.99
CA ASP A 134 20.43 9.03 0.43
C ASP A 134 21.16 10.33 0.80
N TYR A 135 20.47 11.48 0.75
CA TYR A 135 21.02 12.75 1.22
C TYR A 135 21.36 12.73 2.71
N ILE A 136 20.43 12.27 3.56
CA ILE A 136 20.67 12.22 5.02
C ILE A 136 21.80 11.24 5.35
N SER A 137 21.84 10.06 4.73
CA SER A 137 22.89 9.07 4.97
C SER A 137 24.27 9.56 4.53
N ALA A 138 24.36 10.31 3.43
CA ALA A 138 25.60 10.94 2.98
C ALA A 138 26.10 12.00 3.97
N GLN A 139 25.20 12.80 4.56
CA GLN A 139 25.59 13.83 5.53
C GLN A 139 26.08 13.24 6.86
N ILE A 140 25.52 12.11 7.27
CA ILE A 140 25.86 11.46 8.54
C ILE A 140 27.10 10.56 8.41
N LYS A 141 27.60 10.30 7.19
CA LYS A 141 28.70 9.36 6.90
C LYS A 141 28.48 8.04 7.63
N VAL A 142 27.39 7.38 7.29
CA VAL A 142 26.95 6.14 7.94
C VAL A 142 27.95 5.01 7.62
N ASP A 143 29.01 4.92 8.44
CA ASP A 143 30.02 3.85 8.35
C ASP A 143 29.72 2.69 9.31
N ASP A 144 28.82 2.88 10.29
CA ASP A 144 28.39 1.82 11.23
C ASP A 144 27.27 0.96 10.62
N PRO A 145 27.44 -0.39 10.56
CA PRO A 145 26.41 -1.33 10.14
C PRO A 145 25.05 -1.17 10.84
N PHE A 146 25.04 -0.69 12.09
CA PHE A 146 23.80 -0.47 12.82
C PHE A 146 23.01 0.74 12.30
N ALA A 147 23.70 1.86 12.07
CA ALA A 147 23.08 3.03 11.48
C ALA A 147 22.56 2.72 10.06
N ALA A 148 23.30 1.94 9.26
CA ALA A 148 22.82 1.48 7.95
C ALA A 148 21.52 0.66 8.05
N SER A 149 21.39 -0.16 9.09
CA SER A 149 20.17 -0.94 9.35
C SER A 149 18.99 -0.04 9.77
N ILE A 150 19.24 0.98 10.59
CA ILE A 150 18.21 1.99 10.94
C ILE A 150 17.72 2.71 9.69
N PHE A 151 18.63 3.15 8.81
CA PHE A 151 18.26 3.81 7.54
C PHE A 151 17.45 2.88 6.63
N SER A 152 17.79 1.60 6.60
CA SER A 152 17.03 0.59 5.84
C SER A 152 15.61 0.43 6.38
N VAL A 153 15.44 0.36 7.71
CA VAL A 153 14.11 0.29 8.31
C VAL A 153 13.32 1.58 8.05
N LEU A 154 13.95 2.74 8.22
CA LEU A 154 13.33 4.03 7.95
C LEU A 154 12.86 4.13 6.49
N ARG A 155 13.67 3.67 5.53
CA ARG A 155 13.32 3.58 4.11
C ARG A 155 12.07 2.75 3.90
N LEU A 156 12.03 1.54 4.47
CA LEU A 156 10.88 0.65 4.35
C LEU A 156 9.63 1.23 5.03
N GLY A 157 9.79 1.93 6.16
CA GLY A 157 8.70 2.63 6.84
C GLY A 157 8.07 3.72 5.98
N LEU A 158 8.91 4.56 5.39
CA LEU A 158 8.42 5.62 4.49
C LEU A 158 7.78 5.03 3.23
N TYR A 159 8.33 3.95 2.67
CA TYR A 159 7.68 3.22 1.56
C TYR A 159 6.31 2.68 1.96
N ALA A 160 6.20 2.06 3.13
CA ALA A 160 4.93 1.54 3.63
C ALA A 160 3.88 2.64 3.72
N VAL A 161 4.26 3.85 4.16
CA VAL A 161 3.36 5.03 4.19
C VAL A 161 2.90 5.42 2.79
N ILE A 162 3.81 5.56 1.82
CA ILE A 162 3.45 5.93 0.44
C ILE A 162 2.55 4.87 -0.21
N ILE A 163 2.90 3.59 -0.04
CA ILE A 163 2.11 2.48 -0.57
C ILE A 163 0.72 2.45 0.07
N THR A 164 0.62 2.69 1.37
CA THR A 164 -0.65 2.78 2.12
C THR A 164 -1.54 3.89 1.56
N VAL A 165 -1.00 5.10 1.40
CA VAL A 165 -1.76 6.23 0.85
C VAL A 165 -2.18 5.97 -0.59
N ALA A 166 -1.28 5.44 -1.42
CA ALA A 166 -1.60 5.09 -2.81
C ALA A 166 -2.68 4.01 -2.92
N ALA A 167 -2.61 2.96 -2.10
CA ALA A 167 -3.62 1.91 -2.05
C ALA A 167 -4.97 2.44 -1.53
N THR A 168 -4.96 3.39 -0.60
CA THR A 168 -6.17 4.09 -0.17
C THR A 168 -6.88 4.73 -1.35
N LEU A 169 -6.14 5.54 -2.11
CA LEU A 169 -6.68 6.32 -3.22
C LEU A 169 -7.14 5.44 -4.38
N ALA A 170 -6.35 4.42 -4.75
CA ALA A 170 -6.62 3.59 -5.93
C ALA A 170 -7.53 2.39 -5.68
N ILE A 171 -7.66 1.92 -4.43
CA ILE A 171 -8.35 0.66 -4.12
C ILE A 171 -9.38 0.89 -3.03
N PHE A 172 -8.96 1.22 -1.81
CA PHE A 172 -9.84 1.12 -0.64
C PHE A 172 -10.95 2.17 -0.62
N GLN A 173 -10.71 3.36 -1.20
CA GLN A 173 -11.76 4.36 -1.35
C GLN A 173 -12.88 3.92 -2.32
N TRP A 174 -12.56 3.02 -3.26
CA TRP A 174 -13.45 2.60 -4.34
C TRP A 174 -14.08 1.23 -4.14
N ILE A 175 -13.44 0.38 -3.33
CA ILE A 175 -13.91 -0.97 -3.04
C ILE A 175 -14.28 -1.05 -1.55
N PRO A 176 -15.53 -0.71 -1.17
CA PRO A 176 -15.95 -0.65 0.23
C PRO A 176 -15.92 -2.01 0.94
N PHE A 177 -15.94 -3.10 0.18
CA PHE A 177 -15.91 -4.47 0.71
C PHE A 177 -14.51 -4.94 1.12
N ILE A 178 -13.45 -4.18 0.80
CA ILE A 178 -12.08 -4.51 1.20
C ILE A 178 -11.66 -3.54 2.31
N SER A 179 -11.45 -4.07 3.52
CA SER A 179 -10.98 -3.25 4.63
C SER A 179 -9.52 -2.85 4.43
N ALA A 180 -9.28 -1.55 4.44
CA ALA A 180 -7.94 -0.98 4.34
C ALA A 180 -7.04 -1.41 5.52
N TYR A 181 -7.66 -1.65 6.69
CA TYR A 181 -7.00 -2.06 7.92
C TYR A 181 -6.17 -3.34 7.76
N LEU A 182 -6.67 -4.35 7.04
CA LEU A 182 -5.92 -5.60 6.84
C LEU A 182 -4.58 -5.36 6.12
N PHE A 183 -4.59 -4.49 5.11
CA PHE A 183 -3.39 -4.16 4.37
C PHE A 183 -2.40 -3.34 5.22
N TYR A 184 -2.90 -2.39 6.01
CA TYR A 184 -2.07 -1.54 6.86
C TYR A 184 -1.45 -2.30 8.02
N ASP A 185 -2.23 -3.16 8.66
CA ASP A 185 -1.78 -3.92 9.82
C ASP A 185 -0.72 -4.97 9.42
N ILE A 186 -0.82 -5.53 8.20
CA ILE A 186 0.23 -6.37 7.61
C ILE A 186 1.53 -5.57 7.41
N LEU A 187 1.46 -4.38 6.81
CA LEU A 187 2.65 -3.56 6.58
C LEU A 187 3.30 -3.11 7.89
N ILE A 188 2.49 -2.68 8.86
CA ILE A 188 2.98 -2.25 10.18
C ILE A 188 3.57 -3.44 10.94
N GLY A 189 2.89 -4.59 10.97
CA GLY A 189 3.40 -5.79 11.61
C GLY A 189 4.75 -6.22 11.04
N PHE A 190 4.90 -6.20 9.72
CA PHE A 190 6.19 -6.47 9.06
C PHE A 190 7.26 -5.44 9.44
N LEU A 191 6.94 -4.15 9.46
CA LEU A 191 7.87 -3.09 9.84
C LEU A 191 8.37 -3.26 11.28
N VAL A 192 7.45 -3.56 12.20
CA VAL A 192 7.76 -3.80 13.61
C VAL A 192 8.71 -4.98 13.75
N LEU A 193 8.48 -6.10 13.06
CA LEU A 193 9.39 -7.26 13.08
C LEU A 193 10.78 -6.89 12.62
N LEU A 194 10.89 -6.22 11.47
CA LEU A 194 12.16 -5.87 10.87
C LEU A 194 12.96 -4.95 11.81
N PHE A 195 12.32 -3.92 12.36
CA PHE A 195 12.97 -3.03 13.32
C PHE A 195 13.42 -3.75 14.58
N SER A 196 12.56 -4.63 15.10
CA SER A 196 12.84 -5.37 16.34
C SER A 196 14.03 -6.29 16.17
N PHE A 197 14.11 -7.03 15.05
CA PHE A 197 15.23 -7.93 14.79
C PHE A 197 16.56 -7.19 14.70
N VAL A 198 16.60 -6.06 13.99
CA VAL A 198 17.79 -5.20 13.90
C VAL A 198 18.26 -4.74 15.28
N ILE A 199 17.35 -4.28 16.13
CA ILE A 199 17.69 -3.79 17.48
C ILE A 199 18.22 -4.93 18.36
N ILE A 200 17.55 -6.08 18.36
CA ILE A 200 17.91 -7.23 19.19
C ILE A 200 19.26 -7.78 18.78
N ASP A 201 19.50 -7.96 17.47
CA ASP A 201 20.77 -8.48 16.98
C ASP A 201 21.94 -7.59 17.43
N LYS A 202 21.81 -6.27 17.29
CA LYS A 202 22.86 -5.33 17.71
C LYS A 202 23.02 -5.27 19.22
N ALA A 203 21.92 -5.21 19.97
CA ALA A 203 21.96 -5.18 21.43
C ALA A 203 22.66 -6.44 21.99
N MET A 204 22.31 -7.61 21.46
CA MET A 204 22.88 -8.89 21.91
C MET A 204 24.32 -9.09 21.44
N GLU A 205 24.68 -8.60 20.25
CA GLU A 205 26.08 -8.61 19.79
C GLU A 205 26.97 -7.74 20.68
N ASN A 206 26.51 -6.55 21.05
CA ASN A 206 27.27 -5.65 21.94
C ASN A 206 27.50 -6.27 23.33
N ILE A 207 26.50 -6.98 23.87
CA ILE A 207 26.62 -7.71 25.15
C ILE A 207 27.64 -8.84 25.01
N SER A 208 27.54 -9.65 23.94
CA SER A 208 28.45 -10.78 23.70
C SER A 208 29.91 -10.34 23.55
N LYS A 209 30.15 -9.18 22.95
CA LYS A 209 31.51 -8.61 22.80
C LYS A 209 32.06 -8.07 24.12
N SER A 210 31.19 -7.61 25.02
CA SER A 210 31.61 -7.00 26.29
C SER A 210 31.93 -8.03 27.37
N ASP A 211 31.27 -9.19 27.34
CA ASP A 211 31.54 -10.30 28.25
C ASP A 211 31.47 -11.65 27.51
N PRO A 212 32.62 -12.33 27.28
CA PRO A 212 32.67 -13.65 26.63
C PRO A 212 31.88 -14.74 27.39
N ASN A 213 31.70 -14.60 28.71
CA ASN A 213 30.92 -15.54 29.51
C ASN A 213 29.40 -15.31 29.36
N ALA A 214 28.97 -14.22 28.75
CA ALA A 214 27.56 -13.90 28.51
C ALA A 214 26.94 -14.65 27.30
N THR A 215 27.71 -15.49 26.60
CA THR A 215 27.27 -16.21 25.38
C THR A 215 25.95 -16.99 25.57
N TYR A 216 25.75 -17.56 26.76
CA TYR A 216 24.49 -18.22 27.13
C TYR A 216 23.34 -17.20 27.22
N ILE A 217 23.54 -16.10 27.94
CA ILE A 217 22.55 -15.04 28.14
C ILE A 217 22.16 -14.39 26.80
N THR A 218 23.11 -14.19 25.89
CA THR A 218 22.86 -13.59 24.58
C THR A 218 22.07 -14.51 23.65
N THR A 219 22.30 -15.82 23.71
CA THR A 219 21.57 -16.78 22.87
C THR A 219 20.12 -16.94 23.33
N TYR A 220 19.91 -17.14 24.63
CA TYR A 220 18.55 -17.24 25.20
C TYR A 220 17.82 -15.89 25.14
N GLY A 221 18.53 -14.77 25.33
CA GLY A 221 17.98 -13.43 25.21
C GLY A 221 17.45 -13.12 23.81
N ARG A 222 18.19 -13.47 22.74
CA ARG A 222 17.70 -13.34 21.35
C ARG A 222 16.40 -14.10 21.15
N PHE A 223 16.36 -15.37 21.56
CA PHE A 223 15.18 -16.21 21.39
C PHE A 223 13.94 -15.63 22.09
N ILE A 224 14.08 -15.20 23.35
CA ILE A 224 12.97 -14.62 24.13
C ILE A 224 12.48 -13.33 23.47
N LEU A 225 13.39 -12.42 23.11
CA LEU A 225 13.01 -11.15 22.50
C LEU A 225 12.35 -11.36 21.13
N TYR A 226 12.86 -12.28 20.30
CA TYR A 226 12.21 -12.64 19.04
C TYR A 226 10.81 -13.18 19.24
N ALA A 227 10.61 -14.09 20.20
CA ALA A 227 9.29 -14.62 20.51
C ALA A 227 8.30 -13.50 20.91
N ILE A 228 8.74 -12.55 21.74
CA ILE A 228 7.91 -11.41 22.16
C ILE A 228 7.52 -10.54 20.97
N PHE A 229 8.47 -10.11 20.14
CA PHE A 229 8.17 -9.22 19.03
C PHE A 229 7.39 -9.91 17.90
N ILE A 230 7.59 -11.21 17.70
CA ILE A 230 6.74 -12.01 16.81
C ILE A 230 5.29 -12.00 17.30
N LEU A 231 5.06 -12.20 18.59
CA LEU A 231 3.70 -12.11 19.14
C LEU A 231 3.08 -10.73 18.99
N VAL A 232 3.86 -9.66 19.22
CA VAL A 232 3.39 -8.28 19.02
C VAL A 232 2.99 -8.05 17.56
N ALA A 233 3.86 -8.44 16.61
CA ALA A 233 3.59 -8.26 15.20
C ALA A 233 2.38 -9.07 14.73
N VAL A 234 2.27 -10.34 15.17
CA VAL A 234 1.10 -11.15 14.90
C VAL A 234 -0.14 -10.45 15.45
N ALA A 235 -0.13 -10.01 16.71
CA ALA A 235 -1.27 -9.32 17.33
C ALA A 235 -1.73 -8.09 16.54
N ILE A 236 -0.80 -7.30 15.98
CA ILE A 236 -1.10 -6.18 15.07
C ILE A 236 -1.82 -6.70 13.82
N ILE A 237 -1.24 -7.67 13.12
CA ILE A 237 -1.74 -8.19 11.84
C ILE A 237 -3.17 -8.73 11.94
N ILE A 238 -3.49 -9.41 13.04
CA ILE A 238 -4.81 -10.01 13.26
C ILE A 238 -5.78 -9.13 14.05
N GLN A 239 -5.38 -7.93 14.47
CA GLN A 239 -6.23 -6.97 15.19
C GLN A 239 -7.60 -6.75 14.52
N PRO A 240 -7.73 -6.69 13.17
CA PRO A 240 -9.03 -6.52 12.52
C PRO A 240 -10.00 -7.69 12.73
N PHE A 241 -9.50 -8.86 13.15
CA PHE A 241 -10.29 -10.05 13.41
C PHE A 241 -10.50 -10.20 14.92
N SER A 242 -11.56 -9.57 15.43
CA SER A 242 -11.93 -9.61 16.86
C SER A 242 -12.01 -11.03 17.42
N ASN A 243 -12.57 -11.98 16.65
CA ASN A 243 -12.68 -13.39 17.04
C ASN A 243 -11.32 -14.10 17.18
N VAL A 244 -10.31 -13.67 16.41
CA VAL A 244 -8.95 -14.24 16.44
C VAL A 244 -8.11 -13.58 17.52
N THR A 245 -8.38 -12.30 17.83
CA THR A 245 -7.68 -11.53 18.87
C THR A 245 -7.77 -12.23 20.23
N SER A 246 -8.95 -12.74 20.61
CA SER A 246 -9.14 -13.48 21.87
C SER A 246 -8.32 -14.77 21.94
N ILE A 247 -8.22 -15.52 20.84
CA ILE A 247 -7.43 -16.77 20.76
C ILE A 247 -5.94 -16.45 20.97
N ILE A 248 -5.47 -15.35 20.40
CA ILE A 248 -4.06 -14.96 20.48
C ILE A 248 -3.72 -14.36 21.82
N GLN A 249 -4.62 -13.64 22.47
CA GLN A 249 -4.44 -13.26 23.87
C GLN A 249 -4.28 -14.49 24.76
N ILE A 250 -5.09 -15.54 24.57
CA ILE A 250 -4.96 -16.80 25.32
C ILE A 250 -3.61 -17.47 25.03
N LEU A 251 -3.17 -17.52 23.77
CA LEU A 251 -1.84 -18.05 23.40
C LEU A 251 -0.71 -17.21 24.01
N ALA A 252 -0.81 -15.88 23.97
CA ALA A 252 0.18 -14.96 24.53
C ALA A 252 0.29 -15.13 26.05
N TRP A 253 -0.84 -15.26 26.75
CA TRP A 253 -0.86 -15.58 28.19
C TRP A 253 -0.25 -16.96 28.47
N GLY A 254 -0.60 -17.99 27.70
CA GLY A 254 -0.02 -19.34 27.86
C GLY A 254 1.50 -19.35 27.69
N LEU A 255 2.00 -18.61 26.70
CA LEU A 255 3.42 -18.46 26.42
C LEU A 255 4.11 -17.61 27.50
N ALA A 256 3.50 -16.52 27.96
CA ALA A 256 4.01 -15.70 29.07
C ALA A 256 4.12 -16.50 30.38
N ILE A 257 3.12 -17.33 30.69
CA ILE A 257 3.15 -18.24 31.85
C ILE A 257 4.26 -19.28 31.67
N GLY A 258 4.38 -19.89 30.49
CA GLY A 258 5.44 -20.85 30.17
C GLY A 258 6.85 -20.28 30.36
N PHE A 259 7.11 -19.07 29.86
CA PHE A 259 8.38 -18.37 30.11
C PHE A 259 8.57 -18.01 31.58
N GLY A 260 7.52 -17.56 32.27
CA GLY A 260 7.56 -17.29 33.70
C GLY A 260 8.04 -18.50 34.51
N ILE A 261 7.52 -19.68 34.20
CA ILE A 261 7.95 -20.95 34.84
C ILE A 261 9.41 -21.27 34.50
N LEU A 262 9.81 -21.10 33.25
CA LEU A 262 11.16 -21.40 32.77
C LEU A 262 12.23 -20.47 33.38
N LEU A 263 11.87 -19.24 33.72
CA LEU A 263 12.76 -18.26 34.36
C LEU A 263 13.03 -18.54 35.85
N ILE A 264 12.14 -19.27 36.56
CA ILE A 264 12.31 -19.58 37.99
C ILE A 264 13.67 -20.23 38.31
N PRO A 265 14.07 -21.34 37.68
CA PRO A 265 15.36 -21.98 37.97
C PRO A 265 16.56 -21.10 37.58
N LEU A 266 16.45 -20.28 36.53
CA LEU A 266 17.51 -19.37 36.10
C LEU A 266 17.75 -18.26 37.14
N ILE A 267 16.68 -17.62 37.60
CA ILE A 267 16.73 -16.59 38.65
C ILE A 267 17.30 -17.17 39.95
N TYR A 268 16.89 -18.38 40.32
CA TYR A 268 17.42 -19.08 41.49
C TYR A 268 18.93 -19.35 41.37
N ALA A 269 19.40 -19.81 40.21
CA ALA A 269 20.82 -20.05 39.96
C ALA A 269 21.65 -18.75 40.02
N MET A 270 21.14 -17.66 39.44
CA MET A 270 21.80 -16.35 39.48
C MET A 270 21.85 -15.78 40.91
N ALA A 271 20.74 -15.85 41.64
CA ALA A 271 20.66 -15.40 43.04
C ALA A 271 21.62 -16.20 43.94
N LYS A 272 21.71 -17.52 43.75
CA LYS A 272 22.65 -18.38 44.47
C LYS A 272 24.12 -18.02 44.16
N LYS A 273 24.44 -17.73 42.89
CA LYS A 273 25.80 -17.35 42.47
C LYS A 273 26.23 -16.00 43.05
N LEU A 274 25.34 -15.00 43.02
CA LEU A 274 25.54 -13.71 43.69
C LEU A 274 25.76 -13.89 45.20
N ALA A 275 24.90 -14.68 45.86
CA ALA A 275 25.02 -14.95 47.28
C ALA A 275 26.33 -15.65 47.67
N SER A 276 26.94 -16.41 46.75
CA SER A 276 28.25 -17.04 46.97
C SER A 276 29.45 -16.13 46.70
N GLU A 277 29.32 -15.05 45.92
CA GLU A 277 30.39 -14.06 45.70
C GLU A 277 30.48 -13.03 46.84
N PHE A 278 29.39 -12.82 47.58
CA PHE A 278 29.35 -11.97 48.78
C PHE A 278 29.79 -12.67 50.08
N LYS A 279 30.27 -13.91 50.00
CA LYS A 279 30.64 -14.75 51.14
C LYS A 279 32.12 -15.11 51.09
#